data_AF-A0AAV7XUJ9-F1
#
_entry.id   AF-A0AAV7XUJ9-F1
#
_cell.length_a   1.000
_cell.length_b   1.000
_cell.length_c   1.000
_cell.angle_alpha   90.00
_cell.angle_beta   90.00
_cell.angle_gamma   90.00
#
_symmetry.space_group_name_H-M   'P 1'
#
loop_
_entity.id
_entity.type
_entity.pdbx_description
1 polymer ?
#
loop_
_entity_poly.entity_id
_entity_poly.type
_entity_poly.pdbx_seq_one_letter_code
_entity_poly.pdbx_strand_id
1 'polypeptide(L)'
;MAVRALNNSRILEAFPHTAAVTAITDALCKEHDLTQDLCYEFLFTMAGPSRSNQDRAKLADYLANLPAGSALKQIAHYGQLMDSASEVFRQFDYGSAGNLQRYGTAEPPEYQLRRVTCNLTLWWGATDDLAVQSNVEKIHILTPNSTAIQVASPEWNHLDFLIRLDVKAKLHDGVLAVLADYDRQHP
;
A
#
# COMPACT_ATOMS: atom_id res chain seq x y z
N MET A 1 -8.74 6.17 -22.06
CA MET A 1 -8.62 5.29 -23.25
C MET A 1 -8.20 3.86 -22.87
N ALA A 2 -7.23 3.67 -21.96
CA ALA A 2 -6.73 2.36 -21.51
C ALA A 2 -7.81 1.43 -20.88
N VAL A 3 -8.66 1.94 -19.98
CA VAL A 3 -9.67 1.12 -19.28
C VAL A 3 -10.75 0.55 -20.23
N ARG A 4 -11.13 1.31 -21.26
CA ARG A 4 -12.09 0.85 -22.29
C ARG A 4 -11.50 -0.24 -23.19
N ALA A 5 -10.22 -0.15 -23.52
CA ALA A 5 -9.53 -1.17 -24.31
C ALA A 5 -9.41 -2.50 -23.54
N LEU A 6 -9.16 -2.44 -22.23
CA LEU A 6 -8.97 -3.62 -21.37
C LEU A 6 -10.29 -4.37 -21.07
N ASN A 7 -11.40 -3.65 -20.92
CA ASN A 7 -12.72 -4.26 -20.75
C ASN A 7 -13.15 -5.12 -21.95
N ASN A 8 -12.75 -4.74 -23.16
CA ASN A 8 -13.05 -5.53 -24.37
C ASN A 8 -12.23 -6.83 -24.43
N SER A 9 -11.10 -6.90 -23.73
CA SER A 9 -10.23 -8.07 -23.65
C SER A 9 -10.61 -9.06 -22.54
N ARG A 10 -11.66 -8.79 -21.75
CA ARG A 10 -12.10 -9.57 -20.56
C ARG A 10 -11.02 -9.79 -19.49
N ILE A 11 -9.95 -8.99 -19.49
CA ILE A 11 -8.95 -9.02 -18.42
C ILE A 11 -9.48 -8.15 -17.29
N LEU A 12 -9.96 -8.80 -16.22
CA LEU A 12 -10.58 -8.12 -15.07
C LEU A 12 -9.72 -8.16 -13.81
N GLU A 13 -8.69 -9.00 -13.81
CA GLU A 13 -7.80 -9.24 -12.66
C GLU A 13 -6.37 -8.80 -12.99
N ALA A 14 -5.73 -8.17 -12.03
CA ALA A 14 -4.32 -7.82 -12.04
C ALA A 14 -3.59 -8.64 -10.97
N PHE A 15 -2.38 -9.10 -11.31
CA PHE A 15 -1.49 -9.84 -10.42
C PHE A 15 -2.14 -11.07 -9.74
N PRO A 16 -2.81 -11.97 -10.49
CA PRO A 16 -3.43 -13.15 -9.90
C PRO A 16 -2.39 -14.05 -9.23
N HIS A 17 -2.75 -14.63 -8.08
CA HIS A 17 -1.96 -15.70 -7.50
C HIS A 17 -2.15 -16.97 -8.34
N THR A 18 -1.07 -17.52 -8.91
CA THR A 18 -1.13 -18.71 -9.76
C THR A 18 -0.05 -19.70 -9.37
N ALA A 19 -0.27 -20.99 -9.68
CA ALA A 19 0.73 -22.03 -9.44
C ALA A 19 2.07 -21.75 -10.15
N ALA A 20 2.05 -21.04 -11.28
CA ALA A 20 3.26 -20.62 -11.98
C ALA A 20 4.05 -19.58 -11.19
N VAL A 21 3.36 -18.58 -10.60
CA VAL A 21 4.00 -17.58 -9.73
C VAL A 21 4.62 -18.26 -8.51
N THR A 22 3.88 -19.16 -7.85
CA THR A 22 4.41 -19.93 -6.70
C THR A 22 5.63 -20.76 -7.09
N ALA A 23 5.60 -21.46 -8.23
CA ALA A 23 6.73 -22.27 -8.68
C ALA A 23 7.97 -21.43 -9.01
N ILE A 24 7.79 -20.24 -9.58
CA ILE A 24 8.89 -19.31 -9.88
C ILE A 24 9.50 -18.77 -8.59
N THR A 25 8.68 -18.30 -7.65
CA THR A 25 9.18 -17.73 -6.39
C THR A 25 9.84 -18.80 -5.52
N ASP A 26 9.30 -20.03 -5.49
CA ASP A 26 9.91 -21.18 -4.81
C ASP A 26 11.25 -21.61 -5.38
N ALA A 27 11.52 -21.36 -6.67
CA ALA A 27 12.75 -21.75 -7.35
C ALA A 27 13.84 -20.66 -7.30
N LEU A 28 13.46 -19.41 -7.01
CA LEU A 28 14.36 -18.26 -7.11
C LEU A 28 14.60 -17.53 -5.78
N CYS A 29 13.69 -17.64 -4.82
CA CYS A 29 13.66 -16.77 -3.64
C CYS A 29 13.81 -17.50 -2.31
N LYS A 30 14.15 -18.80 -2.30
CA LYS A 30 14.41 -19.53 -1.06
C LYS A 30 15.74 -19.13 -0.46
N GLU A 31 15.88 -19.42 0.82
CA GLU A 31 17.12 -19.17 1.55
C GLU A 31 18.28 -19.94 0.89
N HIS A 32 19.43 -19.27 0.80
CA HIS A 32 20.66 -19.76 0.16
C HIS A 32 20.62 -19.89 -1.37
N ASP A 33 19.50 -19.57 -2.02
CA ASP A 33 19.48 -19.43 -3.48
C ASP A 33 20.34 -18.24 -3.91
N LEU A 34 21.16 -18.42 -4.95
CA LEU A 34 22.01 -17.36 -5.50
C LEU A 34 21.20 -16.15 -6.03
N THR A 35 19.92 -16.36 -6.33
CA THR A 35 19.01 -15.35 -6.86
C THR A 35 18.18 -14.65 -5.78
N GLN A 36 18.31 -15.02 -4.51
CA GLN A 36 17.46 -14.49 -3.46
C GLN A 36 17.60 -12.96 -3.29
N ASP A 37 18.82 -12.43 -3.44
CA ASP A 37 19.02 -10.98 -3.41
C ASP A 37 18.28 -10.26 -4.55
N LEU A 38 18.18 -10.87 -5.74
CA LEU A 38 17.39 -10.31 -6.84
C LEU A 38 15.89 -10.26 -6.52
N CYS A 39 15.38 -11.21 -5.74
CA CYS A 39 14.00 -11.18 -5.27
C CYS A 39 13.77 -10.00 -4.32
N TYR A 40 14.70 -9.72 -3.40
CA TYR A 40 14.62 -8.55 -2.53
C TYR A 40 14.76 -7.24 -3.31
N GLU A 41 15.69 -7.14 -4.25
CA GLU A 41 15.85 -5.95 -5.10
C GLU A 41 14.57 -5.63 -5.90
N PHE A 42 13.92 -6.66 -6.45
CA PHE A 42 12.64 -6.51 -7.13
C PHE A 42 11.55 -5.98 -6.18
N LEU A 43 11.45 -6.51 -4.96
CA LEU A 43 10.50 -6.04 -3.96
C LEU A 43 10.80 -4.60 -3.51
N PHE A 44 12.07 -4.27 -3.27
CA PHE A 44 12.48 -2.93 -2.82
C PHE A 44 12.36 -1.87 -3.92
N THR A 45 12.44 -2.26 -5.20
CA THR A 45 12.11 -1.36 -6.32
C THR A 45 10.64 -0.91 -6.28
N MET A 46 9.74 -1.73 -5.73
CA MET A 46 8.31 -1.40 -5.61
C MET A 46 7.96 -0.74 -4.28
N ALA A 47 8.59 -1.17 -3.19
CA ALA A 47 8.24 -0.78 -1.83
C ALA A 47 9.08 0.38 -1.27
N GLY A 48 10.20 0.68 -1.92
CA GLY A 48 11.27 1.54 -1.45
C GLY A 48 12.44 0.77 -0.82
N PRO A 49 13.61 1.41 -0.66
CA PRO A 49 14.81 0.74 -0.18
C PRO A 49 14.69 0.36 1.29
N SER A 50 15.19 -0.83 1.64
CA SER A 50 15.33 -1.29 3.03
C SER A 50 16.63 -2.05 3.22
N ARG A 51 17.15 -2.07 4.45
CA ARG A 51 18.30 -2.91 4.81
C ARG A 51 17.87 -4.30 5.22
N SER A 52 18.83 -5.23 5.13
CA SER A 52 18.73 -6.62 5.56
C SER A 52 18.41 -6.73 7.06
N ASN A 53 17.12 -6.69 7.38
CA ASN A 53 16.57 -7.10 8.68
C ASN A 53 15.26 -7.88 8.52
N GLN A 54 15.16 -8.61 7.41
CA GLN A 54 14.07 -9.50 7.08
C GLN A 54 14.53 -10.94 7.32
N ASP A 55 13.60 -11.80 7.70
CA ASP A 55 13.87 -13.23 7.78
C ASP A 55 13.99 -13.80 6.36
N ARG A 56 15.21 -14.12 5.95
CA ARG A 56 15.49 -14.65 4.61
C ARG A 56 14.92 -16.05 4.41
N ALA A 57 14.74 -16.82 5.49
CA ALA A 57 14.07 -18.12 5.42
C ALA A 57 12.57 -17.98 5.08
N LYS A 58 11.98 -16.82 5.34
CA LYS A 58 10.54 -16.57 5.16
C LYS A 58 10.16 -15.90 3.86
N LEU A 59 11.12 -15.47 3.04
CA LEU A 59 10.80 -14.77 1.80
C LEU A 59 9.91 -15.61 0.86
N ALA A 60 10.27 -16.88 0.65
CA ALA A 60 9.47 -17.79 -0.19
C ALA A 60 8.06 -18.00 0.37
N ASP A 61 7.91 -18.16 1.70
CA ASP A 61 6.61 -18.28 2.37
C ASP A 61 5.73 -17.03 2.12
N TYR A 62 6.31 -15.83 2.20
CA TYR A 62 5.59 -14.59 1.89
C TYR A 62 5.18 -14.50 0.42
N LEU A 63 6.08 -14.82 -0.50
CA LEU A 63 5.84 -14.78 -1.94
C LEU A 63 4.90 -15.89 -2.43
N ALA A 64 4.75 -16.98 -1.68
CA ALA A 64 3.74 -18.00 -1.96
C ALA A 64 2.31 -17.53 -1.64
N ASN A 65 2.16 -16.34 -1.03
CA ASN A 65 0.88 -15.73 -0.69
C ASN A 65 0.72 -14.32 -1.29
N LEU A 66 1.74 -13.80 -1.96
CA LEU A 66 1.78 -12.45 -2.52
C LEU A 66 2.25 -12.49 -3.99
N PRO A 67 1.61 -11.75 -4.90
CA PRO A 67 0.37 -10.99 -4.72
C PRO A 67 -0.86 -11.92 -4.67
N ALA A 68 -1.89 -11.51 -3.94
CA ALA A 68 -3.15 -12.27 -3.79
C ALA A 68 -4.21 -11.93 -4.86
N GLY A 69 -3.85 -11.18 -5.91
CA GLY A 69 -4.78 -10.67 -6.91
C GLY A 69 -5.48 -9.36 -6.52
N SER A 70 -5.88 -8.59 -7.52
CA SER A 70 -6.74 -7.42 -7.38
C SER A 70 -7.56 -7.18 -8.65
N ALA A 71 -8.63 -6.39 -8.57
CA ALA A 71 -9.35 -5.97 -9.76
C ALA A 71 -8.45 -5.06 -10.62
N LEU A 72 -8.40 -5.26 -11.93
CA LEU A 72 -7.63 -4.42 -12.84
C LEU A 72 -8.06 -2.94 -12.76
N LYS A 73 -9.34 -2.71 -12.46
CA LYS A 73 -9.89 -1.38 -12.21
C LYS A 73 -9.21 -0.68 -11.02
N GLN A 74 -8.79 -1.41 -9.99
CA GLN A 74 -8.06 -0.85 -8.85
C GLN A 74 -6.72 -0.28 -9.30
N ILE A 75 -5.97 -1.02 -10.12
CA ILE A 75 -4.69 -0.56 -10.68
C ILE A 75 -4.89 0.67 -11.56
N ALA A 76 -5.94 0.66 -12.39
CA ALA A 76 -6.30 1.83 -13.18
C ALA A 76 -6.67 3.05 -12.32
N HIS A 77 -7.32 2.85 -11.16
CA HIS A 77 -7.64 3.92 -10.23
C HIS A 77 -6.39 4.52 -9.61
N TYR A 78 -5.43 3.69 -9.16
CA TYR A 78 -4.15 4.19 -8.69
C TYR A 78 -3.44 5.02 -9.75
N GLY A 79 -3.47 4.58 -11.02
CA GLY A 79 -2.94 5.37 -12.14
C GLY A 79 -3.63 6.75 -12.30
N GLN A 80 -4.94 6.85 -12.08
CA GLN A 80 -5.66 8.13 -12.07
C GLN A 80 -5.26 9.04 -10.90
N LEU A 81 -4.95 8.46 -9.75
CA LEU A 81 -4.56 9.20 -8.54
C LEU A 81 -3.09 9.64 -8.56
N MET A 82 -2.22 8.91 -9.28
CA MET A 82 -0.83 9.26 -9.50
C MET A 82 -0.64 10.31 -10.59
N ASP A 83 -1.68 10.63 -11.36
CA ASP A 83 -1.63 11.73 -12.32
C ASP A 83 -1.44 13.05 -11.59
N SER A 84 -0.25 13.62 -11.74
CA SER A 84 0.17 14.87 -11.08
C SER A 84 -0.69 16.07 -11.47
N ALA A 85 -1.47 15.97 -12.56
CA ALA A 85 -2.44 17.00 -12.92
C ALA A 85 -3.70 16.97 -12.03
N SER A 86 -4.00 15.85 -11.37
CA SER A 86 -5.19 15.74 -10.52
C SER A 86 -4.89 16.07 -9.06
N GLU A 87 -3.78 15.62 -8.46
CA GLU A 87 -3.42 15.71 -7.01
C GLU A 87 -4.59 15.54 -6.00
N VAL A 88 -5.70 14.93 -6.42
CA VAL A 88 -6.97 14.96 -5.70
C VAL A 88 -7.37 13.54 -5.37
N PHE A 89 -7.59 13.30 -4.08
CA PHE A 89 -8.10 12.02 -3.59
C PHE A 89 -9.60 11.92 -3.88
N ARG A 90 -9.97 11.21 -4.96
CA ARG A 90 -11.34 11.12 -5.48
C ARG A 90 -11.73 9.72 -5.94
N GLN A 91 -13.03 9.54 -6.17
CA GLN A 91 -13.57 8.30 -6.73
C GLN A 91 -13.04 8.04 -8.15
N PHE A 92 -13.19 6.80 -8.63
CA PHE A 92 -12.75 6.41 -9.97
C PHE A 92 -13.41 7.26 -11.06
N ASP A 93 -12.61 7.71 -12.03
CA ASP A 93 -13.08 8.48 -13.18
C ASP A 93 -13.50 7.54 -14.33
N TYR A 94 -14.78 7.52 -14.68
CA TYR A 94 -15.33 6.75 -15.83
C TYR A 94 -15.40 7.58 -17.12
N GLY A 95 -14.88 8.81 -17.11
CA GLY A 95 -15.13 9.85 -18.10
C GLY A 95 -16.49 10.52 -17.91
N SER A 96 -16.67 11.72 -18.46
CA SER A 96 -17.80 12.60 -18.12
C SER A 96 -19.19 11.96 -18.22
N ALA A 97 -19.45 11.18 -19.28
CA ALA A 97 -20.74 10.48 -19.43
C ALA A 97 -20.94 9.36 -18.38
N GLY A 98 -19.88 8.61 -18.06
CA GLY A 98 -19.93 7.56 -17.05
C GLY A 98 -20.05 8.13 -15.64
N ASN A 99 -19.36 9.24 -15.37
CA ASN A 99 -19.47 9.96 -14.11
C ASN A 99 -20.86 10.56 -13.94
N LEU A 100 -21.45 11.15 -14.98
CA LEU A 100 -22.80 11.70 -14.90
C LEU A 100 -23.83 10.60 -14.59
N GLN A 101 -23.69 9.43 -15.25
CA GLN A 101 -24.55 8.29 -14.98
C GLN A 101 -24.39 7.76 -13.54
N ARG A 102 -23.18 7.76 -12.98
CA ARG A 102 -22.87 7.08 -11.72
C ARG A 102 -22.90 8.00 -10.49
N TYR A 103 -22.54 9.25 -10.66
CA TYR A 103 -22.36 10.25 -9.60
C TYR A 103 -23.29 11.46 -9.76
N GLY A 104 -23.92 11.64 -10.93
CA GLY A 104 -24.71 12.84 -11.23
C GLY A 104 -23.89 14.07 -11.56
N THR A 105 -22.56 13.95 -11.64
CA THR A 105 -21.60 15.02 -11.96
C THR A 105 -20.66 14.59 -13.07
N ALA A 106 -20.18 15.53 -13.88
CA ALA A 106 -19.23 15.23 -14.97
C ALA A 106 -17.84 14.79 -14.44
N GLU A 107 -17.43 15.33 -13.29
CA GLU A 107 -16.21 14.94 -12.58
C GLU A 107 -16.53 13.98 -11.42
N PRO A 108 -15.63 13.04 -11.09
CA PRO A 108 -15.80 12.18 -9.93
C PRO A 108 -15.68 12.99 -8.63
N PRO A 109 -16.52 12.71 -7.62
CA PRO A 109 -16.48 13.43 -6.36
C PRO A 109 -15.23 13.09 -5.53
N GLU A 110 -14.74 14.07 -4.79
CA GLU A 110 -13.61 13.94 -3.87
C GLU A 110 -13.98 13.25 -2.55
N TYR A 111 -13.01 12.55 -1.97
CA TYR A 111 -13.12 12.04 -0.61
C TYR A 111 -12.70 13.15 0.37
N GLN A 112 -13.67 13.65 1.14
CA GLN A 112 -13.42 14.73 2.10
C GLN A 112 -12.79 14.20 3.39
N LEU A 113 -11.45 14.15 3.45
CA LEU A 113 -10.71 13.71 4.65
C LEU A 113 -11.06 14.51 5.92
N ARG A 114 -11.49 15.77 5.76
CA ARG A 114 -12.01 16.60 6.87
C ARG A 114 -13.24 16.02 7.57
N ARG A 115 -13.96 15.10 6.93
CA ARG A 115 -15.13 14.42 7.51
C ARG A 115 -14.77 13.16 8.29
N VAL A 116 -13.50 12.77 8.32
CA VAL A 116 -13.04 11.66 9.16
C VAL A 116 -13.06 12.12 10.62
N THR A 117 -13.89 11.47 11.43
CA THR A 117 -14.10 11.85 12.84
C THR A 117 -13.39 10.95 13.84
N CYS A 118 -12.97 9.74 13.43
CA CYS A 118 -12.22 8.84 14.30
C CYS A 118 -10.81 9.37 14.57
N ASN A 119 -10.26 9.00 15.73
CA ASN A 119 -8.87 9.28 16.06
C ASN A 119 -7.97 8.39 15.20
N LEU A 120 -7.06 9.00 14.44
CA LEU A 120 -6.12 8.29 13.57
C LEU A 120 -4.69 8.41 14.11
N THR A 121 -3.98 7.29 14.15
CA THR A 121 -2.53 7.28 14.29
C THR A 121 -1.93 6.75 13.00
N LEU A 122 -1.21 7.60 12.28
CA LEU A 122 -0.59 7.32 10.99
C LEU A 122 0.88 6.95 11.22
N TRP A 123 1.19 5.66 11.18
CA TRP A 123 2.58 5.20 11.21
C TRP A 123 3.14 5.18 9.80
N TRP A 124 4.33 5.75 9.61
CA TRP A 124 4.94 5.85 8.28
C TRP A 124 6.44 5.58 8.30
N GLY A 125 6.97 5.11 7.17
CA GLY A 125 8.37 4.72 6.99
C GLY A 125 9.18 5.77 6.24
N ALA A 126 10.43 5.97 6.63
CA ALA A 126 11.31 7.00 6.05
C ALA A 126 11.64 6.76 4.55
N THR A 127 11.60 5.50 4.11
CA THR A 127 11.97 5.08 2.75
C THR A 127 10.80 4.37 2.05
N ASP A 128 9.56 4.67 2.45
CA ASP A 128 8.36 4.12 1.83
C ASP A 128 8.03 4.88 0.53
N ASP A 129 8.14 4.19 -0.61
CA ASP A 129 7.87 4.77 -1.93
C ASP A 129 6.37 4.76 -2.31
N LEU A 130 5.53 4.05 -1.57
CA LEU A 130 4.09 3.95 -1.82
C LEU A 130 3.29 4.90 -0.92
N ALA A 131 3.67 4.99 0.36
CA ALA A 131 3.12 5.89 1.36
C ALA A 131 4.15 6.96 1.75
N VAL A 132 4.64 7.69 0.75
CA VAL A 132 5.65 8.75 0.91
C VAL A 132 5.26 9.79 1.97
N GLN A 133 6.27 10.30 2.68
CA GLN A 133 6.11 11.28 3.76
C GLN A 133 5.17 12.45 3.40
N SER A 134 5.35 13.04 2.21
CA SER A 134 4.55 14.19 1.78
C SER A 134 3.06 13.89 1.67
N ASN A 135 2.69 12.66 1.31
CA ASN A 135 1.28 12.24 1.28
C ASN A 135 0.74 12.00 2.70
N VAL A 136 1.54 11.43 3.60
CA VAL A 136 1.17 11.27 5.01
C VAL A 136 0.96 12.62 5.69
N GLU A 137 1.84 13.59 5.42
CA GLU A 137 1.70 14.97 5.90
C GLU A 137 0.44 15.64 5.36
N LYS A 138 0.14 15.50 4.06
CA LYS A 138 -1.12 15.97 3.46
C LYS A 138 -2.34 15.36 4.15
N ILE A 139 -2.35 14.04 4.40
CA ILE A 139 -3.44 13.35 5.11
C ILE A 139 -3.58 13.89 6.54
N HIS A 140 -2.47 14.06 7.25
CA HIS A 140 -2.45 14.58 8.62
C HIS A 140 -3.03 16.00 8.70
N ILE A 141 -2.65 16.89 7.77
CA ILE A 141 -3.18 18.26 7.69
C ILE A 141 -4.69 18.28 7.39
N LEU A 142 -5.15 17.37 6.54
CA LEU A 142 -6.55 17.34 6.10
C LEU A 142 -7.47 16.59 7.08
N THR A 143 -6.92 15.84 8.03
CA THR A 143 -7.69 15.01 8.97
C THR A 143 -7.60 15.58 10.39
N PRO A 144 -8.68 16.18 10.93
CA PRO A 144 -8.64 16.95 12.18
C PRO A 144 -8.10 16.20 13.41
N ASN A 145 -8.40 14.90 13.54
CA ASN A 145 -8.08 14.09 14.71
C ASN A 145 -6.98 13.06 14.42
N SER A 146 -5.91 13.48 13.75
CA SER A 146 -4.81 12.59 13.38
C SER A 146 -3.51 12.91 14.09
N THR A 147 -2.68 11.90 14.30
CA THR A 147 -1.28 12.02 14.73
C THR A 147 -0.43 11.23 13.73
N ALA A 148 0.63 11.83 13.20
CA ALA A 148 1.58 11.14 12.32
C ALA A 148 2.86 10.81 13.10
N ILE A 149 3.27 9.53 13.07
CA ILE A 149 4.44 9.03 13.78
C ILE A 149 5.34 8.31 12.78
N GLN A 150 6.55 8.81 12.60
CA GLN A 150 7.56 8.10 11.83
C GLN A 150 8.05 6.90 12.63
N VAL A 151 8.09 5.73 12.01
CA VAL A 151 8.76 4.57 12.62
C VAL A 151 10.22 4.91 12.83
N ALA A 152 10.75 4.63 14.03
CA ALA A 152 12.12 4.98 14.43
C ALA A 152 13.19 4.08 13.77
N SER A 153 13.25 4.14 12.43
CA SER A 153 14.18 3.45 11.56
C SER A 153 14.31 4.26 10.25
N PRO A 154 15.53 4.71 9.90
CA PRO A 154 15.75 5.54 8.71
C PRO A 154 15.57 4.80 7.38
N GLU A 155 15.38 3.48 7.42
CA GLU A 155 15.32 2.60 6.24
C GLU A 155 14.07 1.72 6.30
N TRP A 156 13.00 2.27 6.84
CA TRP A 156 11.71 1.61 6.93
C TRP A 156 10.90 1.87 5.66
N ASN A 157 10.72 0.85 4.85
CA ASN A 157 9.96 0.92 3.60
C ASN A 157 8.51 0.41 3.78
N HIS A 158 7.78 0.26 2.67
CA HIS A 158 6.40 -0.20 2.69
C HIS A 158 6.19 -1.64 3.19
N LEU A 159 7.08 -2.56 2.82
CA LEU A 159 6.95 -3.98 3.19
C LEU A 159 7.39 -4.25 4.63
N ASP A 160 8.21 -3.37 5.18
CA ASP A 160 8.82 -3.52 6.49
C ASP A 160 7.80 -3.56 7.65
N PHE A 161 6.60 -2.99 7.43
CA PHE A 161 5.44 -3.14 8.32
C PHE A 161 4.96 -4.58 8.46
N LEU A 162 5.33 -5.47 7.53
CA LEU A 162 4.93 -6.88 7.50
C LEU A 162 6.10 -7.83 7.78
N ILE A 163 7.28 -7.57 7.18
CA ILE A 163 8.32 -8.61 7.05
C ILE A 163 9.60 -8.38 7.87
N ARG A 164 9.75 -7.24 8.57
CA ARG A 164 10.93 -7.00 9.39
C ARG A 164 10.92 -7.81 10.69
N LEU A 165 12.08 -8.30 11.07
CA LEU A 165 12.29 -9.04 12.33
C LEU A 165 12.04 -8.18 13.57
N ASP A 166 12.37 -6.88 13.51
CA ASP A 166 12.22 -5.93 14.62
C ASP A 166 10.85 -5.20 14.62
N VAL A 167 9.88 -5.64 13.80
CA VAL A 167 8.57 -4.99 13.67
C VAL A 167 7.80 -4.87 14.97
N LYS A 168 7.93 -5.87 15.84
CA LYS A 168 7.32 -5.82 17.16
C LYS A 168 7.81 -4.59 17.95
N ALA A 169 9.12 -4.45 18.08
CA ALA A 169 9.75 -3.42 18.90
C ALA A 169 9.65 -2.02 18.26
N LYS A 170 9.68 -1.94 16.92
CA LYS A 170 9.67 -0.67 16.17
C LYS A 170 8.27 -0.11 15.94
N LEU A 171 7.25 -0.96 15.89
CA LEU A 171 5.88 -0.57 15.52
C LEU A 171 4.83 -1.18 16.45
N HIS A 172 4.74 -2.51 16.54
CA HIS A 172 3.58 -3.15 17.18
C HIS A 172 3.41 -2.75 18.65
N ASP A 173 4.51 -2.64 19.40
CA ASP A 173 4.46 -2.22 20.80
C ASP A 173 3.89 -0.79 20.95
N GLY A 174 4.18 0.11 20.00
CA GLY A 174 3.59 1.44 19.95
C GLY A 174 2.11 1.43 19.58
N VAL A 175 1.71 0.61 18.61
CA VAL A 175 0.29 0.41 18.24
C VAL A 175 -0.51 -0.10 19.45
N LEU A 176 0.00 -1.13 20.14
CA LEU A 176 -0.66 -1.68 21.34
C LEU A 176 -0.75 -0.65 22.47
N ALA A 177 0.26 0.20 22.64
CA ALA A 177 0.22 1.27 23.64
C ALA A 177 -0.89 2.30 23.34
N VAL A 178 -1.08 2.68 22.07
CA VAL A 178 -2.17 3.58 21.65
C VAL A 178 -3.53 2.95 21.92
N LEU A 179 -3.71 1.67 21.60
CA LEU A 179 -4.96 0.95 21.86
C LEU A 179 -5.25 0.86 23.36
N ALA A 180 -4.25 0.52 24.18
CA ALA A 180 -4.40 0.44 25.63
C ALA A 180 -4.66 1.81 26.28
N ASP A 181 -4.19 2.91 25.68
CA ASP A 181 -4.53 4.26 26.12
C ASP A 181 -5.99 4.62 25.79
N TYR A 182 -6.46 4.25 24.61
CA TYR A 182 -7.86 4.41 24.22
C TYR A 182 -8.81 3.67 25.18
N ASP A 183 -8.53 2.39 25.46
CA ASP A 183 -9.35 1.56 26.35
C ASP A 183 -9.41 2.13 27.78
N ARG A 184 -8.29 2.67 28.30
CA ARG A 184 -8.25 3.31 29.62
C ARG A 184 -9.10 4.58 29.69
N GLN A 185 -9.25 5.29 28.58
CA GLN A 185 -10.08 6.49 28.50
C GLN A 185 -11.57 6.18 28.26
N HIS A 186 -11.90 4.94 27.85
CA HIS A 186 -13.26 4.50 27.49
C HIS A 186 -13.58 3.12 28.11
N PRO A 187 -13.74 3.04 29.44
CA PRO A 187 -13.99 1.78 30.16
C PRO A 187 -15.36 1.14 29.90
#